data_AF-A0A9D1GDJ2-F1
#
_entry.id   AF-A0A9D1GDJ2-F1
#
_cell.length_a   1.000
_cell.length_b   1.000
_cell.length_c   1.000
_cell.angle_alpha   90.00
_cell.angle_beta   90.00
_cell.angle_gamma   90.00
#
_symmetry.space_group_name_H-M   'P 1'
#
loop_
_entity.id
_entity.type
_entity.pdbx_description
1 polymer ?
#
loop_
_entity_poly.entity_id
_entity_poly.type
_entity_poly.pdbx_seq_one_letter_code
_entity_poly.pdbx_strand_id
1 'polypeptide(L)'
;MLVAITVLFIIGYLAIALEHPLRIDKTASALLLGMLLWVLYAFGAETIVPAVSGEELKEFIAASSASLQQESLARQCLEFILNVKIIEHMGDISSTLFFLVGAMTIVELIDV
;
A
#
# COMPACT_ATOMS: atom_id res chain seq x y z
N MET A 1 13.66 -3.63 9.70
CA MET A 1 12.75 -3.74 8.53
C MET A 1 12.19 -2.40 8.07
N LEU A 2 11.67 -1.54 8.95
CA LEU A 2 11.27 -0.16 8.60
C LEU A 2 12.37 0.62 7.87
N VAL A 3 13.61 0.58 8.38
CA VAL A 3 14.77 1.21 7.72
C VAL A 3 14.96 0.70 6.28
N ALA A 4 14.74 -0.60 6.03
CA ALA A 4 14.85 -1.17 4.69
C ALA A 4 13.74 -0.64 3.76
N ILE A 5 12.51 -0.53 4.26
CA ILE A 5 11.39 0.10 3.54
C ILE A 5 11.72 1.56 3.21
N THR A 6 12.25 2.32 4.16
CA THR A 6 12.65 3.72 3.95
C THR A 6 13.76 3.85 2.91
N VAL A 7 14.80 3.01 3.00
CA VAL A 7 15.91 3.02 2.02
C VAL A 7 15.40 2.63 0.63
N LEU A 8 14.56 1.60 0.53
CA LEU A 8 13.95 1.17 -0.73
C LEU A 8 13.08 2.27 -1.33
N PHE A 9 12.29 2.97 -0.50
CA PHE A 9 11.49 4.12 -0.92
C PHE A 9 12.36 5.23 -1.52
N ILE A 10 13.46 5.60 -0.86
CA ILE A 10 14.40 6.63 -1.36
C ILE A 10 15.01 6.18 -2.69
N ILE A 11 15.51 4.95 -2.77
CA ILE A 11 16.13 4.41 -4.00
C ILE A 11 15.12 4.38 -5.15
N GLY A 12 13.91 3.88 -4.91
CA GLY A 12 12.88 3.81 -5.93
C GLY A 12 12.44 5.19 -6.39
N TYR A 13 12.27 6.15 -5.47
CA TYR A 13 11.94 7.52 -5.82
C TYR A 13 13.05 8.18 -6.65
N LEU A 14 14.32 7.94 -6.31
CA LEU A 14 15.46 8.37 -7.13
C LEU A 14 15.42 7.73 -8.53
N ALA A 15 15.05 6.46 -8.65
CA ALA A 15 14.91 5.81 -9.96
C ALA A 15 13.83 6.46 -10.83
N ILE A 16 12.69 6.88 -10.23
CA ILE A 16 11.63 7.63 -10.94
C ILE A 16 12.14 9.01 -11.38
N ALA A 17 12.86 9.71 -10.51
CA ALA A 17 13.41 11.04 -10.80
C ALA A 17 14.53 11.00 -11.87
N LEU A 18 15.32 9.93 -11.88
CA LEU A 18 16.44 9.70 -12.80
C LEU A 18 16.03 8.95 -14.07
N GLU A 19 14.76 9.01 -14.49
CA GLU A 19 14.27 8.38 -15.74
C GLU A 19 15.18 8.67 -16.94
N HIS A 20 15.53 9.94 -17.15
CA HIS A 20 16.28 10.38 -18.33
C HIS A 20 17.66 9.69 -18.47
N PRO A 21 18.52 9.63 -17.43
CA PRO A 21 19.76 8.86 -17.49
C PRO A 21 19.56 7.33 -17.45
N LEU A 22 18.53 6.81 -16.78
CA LEU A 22 18.29 5.36 -16.64
C LEU A 22 17.62 4.71 -17.87
N ARG A 23 16.94 5.50 -18.72
CA ARG A 23 16.20 5.03 -19.91
C ARG A 23 15.18 3.91 -19.60
N ILE A 24 14.53 3.99 -18.44
CA ILE A 24 13.46 3.10 -17.99
C ILE A 24 12.21 3.96 -17.77
N ASP A 25 11.03 3.50 -18.20
CA ASP A 25 9.79 4.26 -18.02
C ASP A 25 9.49 4.56 -16.54
N LYS A 26 9.16 5.82 -16.24
CA LYS A 26 8.68 6.26 -14.92
C LYS A 26 7.61 5.34 -14.34
N THR A 27 6.62 4.98 -15.15
CA THR A 27 5.50 4.13 -14.74
C THR A 27 5.99 2.74 -14.31
N ALA A 28 6.90 2.13 -15.07
CA ALA A 28 7.44 0.81 -14.73
C ALA A 28 8.19 0.84 -13.40
N SER A 29 9.05 1.84 -13.19
CA SER A 29 9.80 1.99 -11.92
C SER A 29 8.89 2.29 -10.73
N ALA A 30 7.84 3.09 -10.91
CA ALA A 30 6.86 3.41 -9.87
C ALA A 30 6.01 2.19 -9.47
N LEU A 31 5.53 1.41 -10.44
CA LEU A 31 4.78 0.18 -10.19
C LEU A 31 5.63 -0.86 -9.46
N LEU A 32 6.89 -1.03 -9.89
CA LEU A 32 7.82 -1.96 -9.25
C LEU A 32 8.10 -1.53 -7.81
N LEU A 33 8.38 -0.23 -7.58
CA LEU A 33 8.57 0.31 -6.23
C LEU A 33 7.36 0.04 -5.33
N GLY A 34 6.15 0.34 -5.80
CA GLY A 34 4.92 0.08 -5.05
C GLY A 34 4.78 -1.40 -4.68
N MET A 35 4.97 -2.29 -5.64
CA MET A 35 4.89 -3.74 -5.41
C MET A 35 5.94 -4.22 -4.38
N LEU A 36 7.20 -3.80 -4.52
CA LEU A 36 8.24 -4.20 -3.58
C LEU A 36 8.02 -3.66 -2.17
N LEU A 37 7.50 -2.44 -2.02
CA LEU A 37 7.17 -1.87 -0.71
C LEU A 37 6.06 -2.67 -0.02
N TRP A 38 5.01 -3.06 -0.74
CA TRP A 38 3.93 -3.90 -0.20
C TRP A 38 4.43 -5.30 0.20
N VAL A 39 5.27 -5.91 -0.63
CA VAL A 39 5.89 -7.21 -0.32
C VAL A 39 6.74 -7.10 0.94
N LEU A 40 7.65 -6.11 0.98
CA LEU A 40 8.54 -5.91 2.13
C LEU A 40 7.77 -5.57 3.41
N TYR A 41 6.67 -4.82 3.29
CA TYR A 41 5.75 -4.55 4.40
C TYR A 41 5.10 -5.84 4.92
N ALA A 42 4.59 -6.71 4.04
CA ALA A 42 4.01 -7.99 4.42
C ALA A 42 5.02 -8.91 5.13
N PHE A 43 6.29 -8.91 4.69
CA PHE A 43 7.34 -9.76 5.27
C PHE A 43 7.71 -9.44 6.73
N GLY A 44 7.37 -8.27 7.25
CA GLY A 44 7.49 -7.99 8.68
C GLY A 44 6.31 -7.23 9.21
N ALA A 45 5.16 -7.66 8.73
CA ALA A 45 3.86 -7.40 9.33
C ALA A 45 3.92 -7.67 10.84
N GLU A 46 4.57 -8.76 11.26
CA GLU A 46 4.72 -9.16 12.67
C GLU A 46 5.34 -8.10 13.57
N THR A 47 6.27 -7.29 13.05
CA THR A 47 6.93 -6.24 13.82
C THR A 47 6.27 -4.88 13.61
N ILE A 48 5.81 -4.59 12.39
CA ILE A 48 5.32 -3.25 12.03
C ILE A 48 3.85 -3.08 12.43
N VAL A 49 2.98 -4.05 12.15
CA VAL A 49 1.54 -3.92 12.37
C VAL A 49 1.21 -3.76 13.86
N PRO A 50 1.74 -4.58 14.79
CA PRO A 50 1.45 -4.39 16.20
C PRO A 50 2.03 -3.09 16.78
N ALA A 51 3.13 -2.59 16.21
CA ALA A 51 3.80 -1.38 16.67
C ALA A 51 3.10 -0.09 16.20
N VAL A 52 2.46 -0.10 15.03
CA VAL A 52 1.85 1.08 14.42
C VAL A 52 0.31 1.06 14.49
N SER A 53 -0.31 -0.10 14.26
CA SER A 53 -1.77 -0.28 14.18
C SER A 53 -2.26 -1.36 15.15
N GLY A 54 -1.66 -1.44 16.34
CA GLY A 54 -1.95 -2.48 17.31
C GLY A 54 -3.39 -2.47 17.84
N GLU A 55 -4.06 -1.32 17.87
CA GLU A 55 -5.48 -1.21 18.25
C GLU A 55 -6.40 -1.74 17.16
N GLU A 56 -6.23 -1.28 15.92
CA GLU A 56 -7.01 -1.75 14.76
C GLU A 56 -6.83 -3.25 14.51
N LEU A 57 -5.61 -3.78 14.74
CA LEU A 57 -5.36 -5.22 14.66
C LEU A 57 -6.18 -5.99 15.71
N LYS A 58 -6.26 -5.50 16.94
CA LYS A 58 -7.07 -6.14 18.01
C LYS A 58 -8.55 -6.11 17.66
N GLU A 59 -9.04 -4.98 17.16
CA GLU A 59 -10.43 -4.86 16.70
C GLU A 59 -10.73 -5.82 15.54
N PHE A 60 -9.83 -5.92 14.57
CA PHE A 60 -9.95 -6.86 13.46
C PHE A 60 -9.96 -8.32 13.92
N ILE A 61 -9.10 -8.70 14.86
CA ILE A 61 -9.06 -10.06 15.43
C ILE A 61 -10.32 -10.35 16.26
N ALA A 62 -10.85 -9.34 16.96
CA ALA A 62 -12.09 -9.48 17.73
C ALA A 62 -13.32 -9.59 16.82
N ALA A 63 -13.34 -8.89 15.69
CA ALA A 63 -14.40 -8.95 14.69
C ALA A 63 -14.28 -10.16 13.74
N SER A 64 -13.09 -10.77 13.66
CA SER A 64 -12.83 -11.94 12.82
C SER A 64 -13.31 -13.27 13.44
N SER A 65 -13.46 -14.28 12.59
CA SER A 65 -13.84 -15.63 13.00
C SER A 65 -12.84 -16.25 13.97
N ALA A 66 -13.33 -17.09 14.90
CA ALA A 66 -12.52 -17.75 15.93
C ALA A 66 -11.30 -18.52 15.39
N SER A 67 -11.30 -18.97 14.12
CA SER A 67 -10.13 -19.65 13.53
C SER A 67 -8.89 -18.76 13.44
N LEU A 68 -9.04 -17.45 13.19
CA LEU A 68 -7.90 -16.53 13.11
C LEU A 68 -7.28 -16.23 14.48
N GLN A 69 -8.05 -16.39 15.56
CA GLN A 69 -7.57 -16.17 16.92
C GLN A 69 -6.60 -17.26 17.39
N GLN A 70 -6.68 -18.47 16.83
CA GLN A 70 -5.77 -19.58 17.14
C GLN A 70 -4.51 -19.61 16.24
N GLU A 71 -4.47 -18.83 15.17
CA GLU A 71 -3.36 -18.82 14.21
C GLU A 71 -2.15 -18.02 14.72
N SER A 72 -1.00 -18.22 14.08
CA SER A 72 0.23 -17.46 14.39
C SER A 72 0.04 -15.95 14.20
N LEU A 73 0.73 -15.14 15.01
CA LEU A 73 0.76 -13.66 14.89
C LEU A 73 1.10 -13.21 13.45
N ALA A 74 2.02 -13.94 12.80
CA ALA A 74 2.38 -13.75 11.40
C ALA A 74 1.18 -13.77 10.46
N ARG A 75 0.33 -14.79 10.62
CA ARG A 75 -0.84 -14.98 9.78
C ARG A 75 -1.90 -13.94 10.09
N GLN A 76 -2.11 -13.62 11.37
CA GLN A 76 -3.06 -12.58 11.79
C GLN A 76 -2.70 -11.21 11.19
N CYS A 77 -1.41 -10.81 11.28
CA CYS A 77 -0.94 -9.55 10.72
C CYS A 77 -1.03 -9.52 9.19
N LEU A 78 -0.71 -10.63 8.52
CA LEU A 78 -0.79 -10.74 7.06
C LEU A 78 -2.24 -10.63 6.59
N GLU A 79 -3.17 -11.36 7.20
CA GLU A 79 -4.61 -11.27 6.89
C GLU A 79 -5.15 -9.86 7.14
N PHE A 80 -4.71 -9.19 8.20
CA PHE A 80 -5.06 -7.79 8.44
C PHE A 80 -4.55 -6.87 7.31
N ILE A 81 -3.30 -7.04 6.86
CA ILE A 81 -2.77 -6.25 5.75
C ILE A 81 -3.56 -6.47 4.46
N LEU A 82 -3.86 -7.72 4.12
CA LEU A 82 -4.52 -8.08 2.87
C LEU A 82 -6.00 -7.74 2.82
N ASN A 83 -6.71 -7.81 3.94
CA ASN A 83 -8.16 -7.59 3.96
C ASN A 83 -8.57 -6.21 4.47
N VAL A 84 -7.66 -5.49 5.13
CA VAL A 84 -7.94 -4.14 5.66
C VAL A 84 -7.04 -3.12 4.98
N LYS A 85 -5.73 -3.16 5.27
CA LYS A 85 -4.84 -2.04 4.92
C LYS A 85 -4.65 -1.81 3.43
N ILE A 86 -4.50 -2.87 2.65
CA ILE A 86 -4.36 -2.72 1.19
C ILE A 86 -5.66 -2.20 0.57
N ILE A 87 -6.81 -2.67 1.05
CA ILE A 87 -8.12 -2.27 0.51
C ILE A 87 -8.41 -0.81 0.86
N GLU A 88 -8.13 -0.40 2.10
CA GLU A 88 -8.25 0.98 2.57
C GLU A 88 -7.42 1.92 1.70
N HIS A 89 -6.10 1.69 1.60
CA HIS A 89 -5.21 2.58 0.85
C HIS A 89 -5.45 2.56 -0.66
N MET A 90 -5.75 1.39 -1.25
CA MET A 90 -6.12 1.34 -2.66
C MET A 90 -7.46 2.04 -2.91
N GLY A 91 -8.41 1.93 -1.99
CA GLY A 91 -9.69 2.63 -2.03
C GLY A 91 -9.51 4.15 -2.03
N ASP A 92 -8.70 4.69 -1.12
CA ASP A 92 -8.43 6.13 -1.03
C ASP A 92 -7.76 6.68 -2.30
N ILE A 93 -6.76 5.96 -2.82
CA ILE A 93 -6.07 6.33 -4.06
C ILE A 93 -7.03 6.27 -5.24
N SER A 94 -7.79 5.17 -5.35
CA SER A 94 -8.79 4.98 -6.41
C SER A 94 -9.87 6.06 -6.38
N SER A 95 -10.35 6.43 -5.19
CA SER A 95 -11.29 7.53 -4.99
C SER A 95 -10.75 8.84 -5.52
N THR A 96 -9.49 9.16 -5.22
CA THR A 96 -8.82 10.35 -5.76
C THR A 96 -8.71 10.29 -7.29
N LEU A 97 -8.36 9.14 -7.85
CA LEU A 97 -8.25 8.95 -9.30
C LEU A 97 -9.62 9.10 -9.98
N PHE A 98 -10.67 8.47 -9.47
CA PHE A 98 -12.02 8.59 -10.01
C PHE A 98 -12.58 10.00 -9.87
N PHE A 99 -12.28 10.68 -8.77
CA PHE A 99 -12.60 12.09 -8.62
C PHE A 99 -11.94 12.95 -9.69
N LEU A 100 -10.63 12.79 -9.92
CA LEU A 100 -9.90 13.57 -10.93
C LEU A 100 -10.36 13.25 -12.36
N VAL A 101 -10.54 11.97 -12.68
CA VAL A 101 -11.04 11.53 -13.99
C VAL A 101 -12.45 12.07 -14.22
N GLY A 102 -13.35 11.91 -13.24
CA GLY A 102 -14.72 12.40 -13.33
C GLY A 102 -14.80 13.92 -13.44
N ALA A 103 -14.06 14.64 -12.60
CA ALA A 103 -14.04 16.11 -12.61
C ALA A 103 -13.49 16.64 -13.94
N MET A 104 -12.37 16.10 -14.44
CA MET A 104 -11.80 16.52 -15.72
C MET A 104 -12.73 16.20 -16.89
N THR A 105 -13.37 15.02 -16.88
CA THR A 105 -14.34 14.62 -17.93
C THR A 105 -15.57 15.53 -17.95
N ILE A 106 -16.10 15.93 -16.78
CA ILE A 106 -17.25 16.85 -16.73
C ILE A 106 -16.87 18.23 -17.26
N VAL A 107 -15.70 18.73 -16.88
CA VAL A 107 -15.18 20.02 -17.39
C VAL A 107 -15.03 19.96 -18.91
N GLU A 108 -14.47 18.87 -19.44
CA GLU A 108 -14.33 18.71 -20.89
C GLU A 108 -15.69 18.62 -21.61
N LEU A 109 -16.68 17.93 -21.03
CA LEU A 109 -18.00 17.76 -21.64
C LEU A 109 -18.80 19.06 -21.70
N ILE A 110 -18.68 19.93 -20.68
CA ILE A 110 -19.40 21.23 -20.66
C ILE A 110 -18.72 22.29 -21.54
N ASP A 111 -17.43 22.14 -21.83
CA ASP A 111 -16.67 23.05 -22.68
C ASP A 111 -16.91 22.81 -24.20
N VAL A 112 -17.63 21.74 -24.56
CA VAL A 112 -18.05 21.39 -25.95
C VAL A 112 -19.40 22.01 -26.30
#